data_AF-A0A5P9Q1T7-F1
#
_entry.id   AF-A0A5P9Q1T7-F1
#
_cell.length_a   1.000
_cell.length_b   1.000
_cell.length_c   1.000
_cell.angle_alpha   90.00
_cell.angle_beta   90.00
_cell.angle_gamma   90.00
#
_symmetry.space_group_name_H-M   'P 1'
#
loop_
_entity.id
_entity.type
_entity.pdbx_description
1 polymer ?
#
loop_
_entity_poly.entity_id
_entity_poly.type
_entity_poly.pdbx_seq_one_letter_code
_entity_poly.pdbx_strand_id
1 'polypeptide(L)'
;MSGFKVDAEVVAEYARSVEDAAADLDTAHGALTGQALGGEEFGVLGREAGAADAYARAAAALRTQLADGRDALLSAAEALREVAGQHGGGEEDAVSTLKKAVES
;
A
#
# COMPACT_ATOMS: atom_id res chain seq x y z
N MET A 1 20.53 27.73 -10.46
CA MET A 1 19.47 26.71 -10.50
C MET A 1 18.89 26.61 -9.11
N SER A 2 17.65 27.05 -8.91
CA SER A 2 16.95 26.90 -7.63
C SER A 2 16.66 25.42 -7.44
N GLY A 3 17.51 24.72 -6.68
CA GLY A 3 17.28 23.33 -6.32
C GLY A 3 15.96 23.24 -5.56
N PHE A 4 15.03 22.44 -6.07
CA PHE A 4 13.79 22.15 -5.35
C PHE A 4 14.17 21.36 -4.09
N LYS A 5 13.91 21.93 -2.92
CA LYS A 5 14.16 21.26 -1.64
C LYS A 5 12.93 20.41 -1.34
N VAL A 6 13.08 19.09 -1.48
CA VAL A 6 12.04 18.13 -1.06
C VAL A 6 12.04 18.08 0.46
N ASP A 7 10.88 18.30 1.07
CA ASP A 7 10.71 18.10 2.50
C ASP A 7 10.61 16.59 2.78
N ALA A 8 11.70 16.02 3.29
CA ALA A 8 11.81 14.59 3.54
C ALA A 8 10.82 14.11 4.62
N GLU A 9 10.46 14.97 5.58
CA GLU A 9 9.50 14.64 6.63
C GLU A 9 8.10 14.47 6.04
N VAL A 10 7.67 15.42 5.19
CA VAL A 10 6.39 15.33 4.48
C VAL A 10 6.31 14.09 3.58
N VAL A 11 7.39 13.74 2.89
CA VAL A 11 7.43 12.53 2.05
C VAL A 11 7.34 11.26 2.90
N ALA A 12 7.99 11.23 4.07
CA ALA A 12 7.92 10.10 4.98
C ALA A 12 6.52 9.93 5.60
N GLU A 13 5.85 11.02 5.97
CA GLU A 13 4.46 10.98 6.45
C GLU A 13 3.50 10.48 5.38
N TYR A 14 3.71 10.90 4.13
CA TYR A 14 2.90 10.43 3.01
C TYR A 14 3.12 8.92 2.77
N ALA A 15 4.37 8.44 2.83
CA ALA A 15 4.67 7.02 2.73
C ALA A 15 3.97 6.19 3.82
N ARG A 16 3.95 6.68 5.07
CA ARG A 16 3.20 6.04 6.16
C ARG A 16 1.70 5.98 5.88
N SER A 17 1.12 7.07 5.38
CA SER A 17 -0.32 7.09 5.02
C SER A 17 -0.66 6.07 3.92
N VAL A 18 0.26 5.85 2.97
CA VAL A 18 0.11 4.83 1.92
C VAL A 18 0.20 3.42 2.50
N GLU A 19 1.07 3.18 3.48
CA GLU A 19 1.15 1.89 4.20
C GLU A 19 -0.13 1.59 4.98
N ASP A 20 -0.69 2.60 5.67
CA ASP A 20 -1.95 2.46 6.39
C ASP A 20 -3.09 2.07 5.43
N ALA A 21 -3.16 2.72 4.26
CA ALA A 21 -4.12 2.35 3.22
C ALA A 21 -3.91 0.92 2.68
N ALA A 22 -2.66 0.46 2.55
CA ALA A 22 -2.37 -0.92 2.17
C ALA A 22 -2.83 -1.92 3.25
N ALA A 23 -2.67 -1.58 4.53
CA ALA A 23 -3.15 -2.40 5.64
C ALA A 23 -4.68 -2.49 5.70
N ASP A 24 -5.39 -1.42 5.37
CA ASP A 24 -6.84 -1.42 5.23
C ASP A 24 -7.31 -2.36 4.11
N LEU A 25 -6.62 -2.36 2.95
CA LEU A 25 -6.90 -3.30 1.87
C LEU A 25 -6.65 -4.75 2.27
N ASP A 26 -5.58 -5.02 3.01
CA ASP A 26 -5.28 -6.37 3.54
C ASP A 26 -6.37 -6.86 4.50
N THR A 27 -6.83 -5.98 5.38
CA THR A 27 -7.94 -6.25 6.31
C THR A 27 -9.23 -6.56 5.55
N ALA A 28 -9.57 -5.77 4.54
CA ALA A 28 -10.72 -6.00 3.68
C ALA A 28 -10.62 -7.32 2.91
N HIS A 29 -9.44 -7.63 2.37
CA HIS A 29 -9.17 -8.90 1.69
C HIS A 29 -9.37 -10.10 2.63
N GLY A 30 -8.84 -10.03 3.85
CA GLY A 30 -9.01 -11.06 4.88
C GLY A 30 -10.49 -11.29 5.23
N ALA A 31 -11.26 -10.22 5.42
CA ALA A 31 -12.69 -10.31 5.73
C ALA A 31 -13.50 -10.99 4.61
N LEU A 32 -13.19 -10.69 3.34
CA LEU A 32 -13.90 -11.27 2.18
C LEU A 32 -13.53 -12.72 1.90
N THR A 33 -12.40 -13.21 2.41
CA THR A 33 -11.97 -14.60 2.20
C THR A 33 -12.77 -15.57 3.07
N GLY A 34 -13.30 -15.12 4.21
CA GLY A 34 -14.11 -15.94 5.12
C GLY A 34 -15.60 -16.08 4.77
N GLN A 35 -16.12 -15.30 3.81
CA GLN A 35 -17.57 -15.17 3.54
C GLN A 35 -18.01 -15.72 2.17
N ALA A 36 -17.31 -16.70 1.61
CA ALA A 36 -17.69 -17.25 0.31
C ALA A 36 -19.03 -18.02 0.41
N LEU A 37 -20.06 -17.53 -0.30
CA LEU A 37 -21.31 -18.26 -0.51
C LEU A 37 -21.06 -19.47 -1.43
N GLY A 38 -21.46 -20.66 -0.98
CA GLY A 38 -21.47 -21.88 -1.76
C GLY A 38 -22.70 -22.00 -2.67
N GLY A 39 -22.75 -23.09 -3.44
CA GLY A 39 -23.87 -23.36 -4.34
C GLY A 39 -25.18 -23.74 -3.64
N GLU A 40 -25.15 -24.09 -2.36
CA GLU A 40 -26.36 -24.41 -1.60
C GLU A 40 -27.17 -23.14 -1.29
N GLU A 41 -26.46 -22.03 -1.05
CA GLU A 41 -26.98 -20.71 -0.71
C GLU A 41 -27.71 -20.05 -1.90
N PHE A 42 -27.40 -20.46 -3.13
CA PHE A 42 -28.10 -20.01 -4.35
C PHE A 42 -29.33 -20.87 -4.69
N GLY A 43 -29.57 -21.97 -3.97
CA GLY A 43 -30.65 -22.92 -4.27
C GLY A 43 -30.49 -23.65 -5.61
N VAL A 44 -31.44 -24.54 -5.92
CA VAL A 44 -31.39 -25.40 -7.12
C VAL A 44 -31.41 -24.57 -8.42
N LEU A 45 -32.34 -23.62 -8.51
CA LEU A 45 -32.47 -22.71 -9.66
C LEU A 45 -31.23 -21.84 -9.86
N GLY A 46 -30.64 -21.31 -8.78
CA GLY A 46 -29.44 -20.49 -8.88
C GLY A 46 -28.20 -21.30 -9.30
N ARG A 47 -28.11 -22.58 -8.91
CA ARG A 47 -27.08 -23.50 -9.43
C ARG A 47 -27.26 -23.79 -10.91
N GLU A 48 -28.48 -24.14 -11.33
CA GLU A 48 -28.77 -24.46 -12.74
C GLU A 48 -28.58 -23.24 -13.66
N ALA A 49 -28.85 -22.03 -13.17
CA ALA A 49 -28.61 -20.79 -13.89
C ALA A 49 -27.14 -20.31 -13.86
N GLY A 50 -26.24 -21.01 -13.16
CA GLY A 50 -24.83 -20.66 -13.05
C GLY A 50 -24.53 -19.43 -12.17
N ALA A 51 -25.46 -19.02 -11.31
CA ALA A 51 -25.31 -17.85 -10.45
C ALA A 51 -24.17 -18.04 -9.42
N ALA A 52 -24.03 -19.26 -8.89
CA ALA A 52 -22.95 -19.61 -7.97
C ALA A 52 -21.56 -19.44 -8.62
N ASP A 53 -21.39 -19.91 -9.86
CA ASP A 53 -20.13 -19.76 -10.59
C ASP A 53 -19.84 -18.29 -10.95
N ALA A 54 -20.88 -17.54 -11.33
CA ALA A 54 -20.75 -16.11 -11.60
C ALA A 54 -20.32 -15.33 -10.35
N TYR A 55 -20.94 -15.62 -9.20
CA TYR A 55 -20.55 -15.06 -7.91
C TYR A 55 -19.11 -15.42 -7.55
N ALA A 56 -18.74 -16.71 -7.64
CA ALA A 56 -17.40 -17.18 -7.31
C ALA A 56 -16.32 -16.48 -8.15
N ARG A 57 -16.56 -16.31 -9.46
CA ARG A 57 -15.66 -15.56 -10.35
C ARG A 57 -15.55 -14.08 -9.95
N ALA A 58 -16.67 -13.43 -9.68
CA ALA A 58 -16.68 -12.02 -9.28
C ALA A 58 -15.95 -11.81 -7.94
N ALA A 59 -16.22 -12.68 -6.95
CA ALA A 59 -15.56 -12.65 -5.66
C ALA A 59 -14.05 -12.91 -5.77
N ALA A 60 -13.64 -13.85 -6.63
CA ALA A 60 -12.24 -14.09 -6.90
C ALA A 60 -11.56 -12.88 -7.54
N ALA A 61 -12.17 -12.26 -8.55
CA ALA A 61 -11.65 -11.07 -9.19
C ALA A 61 -11.49 -9.90 -8.20
N LEU A 62 -12.48 -9.69 -7.33
CA LEU A 62 -12.41 -8.66 -6.28
C LEU A 62 -11.25 -8.92 -5.30
N ARG A 63 -11.10 -10.16 -4.83
CA ARG A 63 -9.99 -10.52 -3.92
C ARG A 63 -8.63 -10.28 -4.57
N THR A 64 -8.46 -10.64 -5.83
CA THR A 64 -7.23 -10.37 -6.59
C THR A 64 -6.96 -8.87 -6.69
N GLN A 65 -7.97 -8.07 -7.05
CA GLN A 65 -7.82 -6.61 -7.14
C GLN A 65 -7.39 -5.96 -5.82
N LEU A 66 -7.92 -6.44 -4.68
CA LEU A 66 -7.51 -5.96 -3.36
C LEU A 66 -6.05 -6.31 -3.05
N ALA A 67 -5.62 -7.53 -3.37
CA ALA A 67 -4.24 -7.97 -3.17
C ALA A 67 -3.26 -7.17 -4.06
N ASP A 68 -3.57 -7.05 -5.35
CA ASP A 68 -2.75 -6.29 -6.30
C ASP A 68 -2.66 -4.80 -5.89
N GLY A 69 -3.78 -4.22 -5.44
CA GLY A 69 -3.83 -2.85 -4.94
C GLY A 69 -2.97 -2.64 -3.69
N ARG A 70 -3.03 -3.56 -2.73
CA ARG A 70 -2.18 -3.55 -1.52
C ARG A 70 -0.71 -3.57 -1.91
N ASP A 71 -0.31 -4.49 -2.77
CA ASP A 71 1.11 -4.64 -3.16
C ASP A 71 1.63 -3.42 -3.92
N ALA A 72 0.79 -2.82 -4.77
CA ALA A 72 1.13 -1.57 -5.44
C ALA A 72 1.33 -0.39 -4.47
N LEU A 73 0.47 -0.27 -3.44
CA LEU A 73 0.63 0.75 -2.39
C LEU A 73 1.90 0.53 -1.57
N LEU A 74 2.21 -0.70 -1.17
CA LEU A 74 3.45 -1.01 -0.45
C LEU A 74 4.69 -0.66 -1.28
N SER A 75 4.71 -1.02 -2.56
CA SER A 75 5.81 -0.66 -3.46
C SER A 75 5.96 0.87 -3.60
N ALA A 76 4.86 1.61 -3.67
CA ALA A 76 4.89 3.07 -3.70
C ALA A 76 5.42 3.67 -2.39
N ALA A 77 5.01 3.13 -1.24
CA ALA A 77 5.49 3.57 0.07
C ALA A 77 7.01 3.34 0.23
N GLU A 78 7.51 2.18 -0.20
CA GLU A 78 8.94 1.87 -0.21
C GLU A 78 9.74 2.88 -1.05
N ALA A 79 9.27 3.18 -2.27
CA ALA A 79 9.91 4.18 -3.14
C ALA A 79 9.90 5.58 -2.50
N LEU A 80 8.81 5.97 -1.84
CA LEU A 80 8.72 7.25 -1.14
C LEU A 80 9.68 7.32 0.05
N ARG A 81 9.85 6.23 0.80
CA ARG A 81 10.85 6.14 1.88
C ARG A 81 12.27 6.26 1.37
N GLU A 82 12.57 5.66 0.22
CA GLU A 82 13.89 5.79 -0.42
C GLU A 82 14.17 7.26 -0.78
N VAL A 83 13.20 7.94 -1.39
CA VAL A 83 13.31 9.38 -1.73
C VAL A 83 13.51 10.22 -0.47
N ALA A 84 12.74 9.97 0.59
CA ALA A 84 12.88 10.68 1.87
C ALA A 84 14.26 10.44 2.48
N GLY A 85 14.79 9.21 2.44
CA GLY A 85 16.13 8.89 2.95
C GLY A 85 17.24 9.61 2.18
N GLN A 86 17.14 9.65 0.85
CA GLN A 86 18.11 10.35 -0.02
C GLN A 86 18.14 11.87 0.21
N HIS A 87 17.00 12.48 0.53
CA HIS A 87 16.87 13.93 0.68
C HIS A 87 16.92 14.43 2.13
N GLY A 88 16.69 13.54 3.11
CA GLY A 88 16.78 13.86 4.55
C GLY A 88 18.20 13.76 5.11
N GLY A 89 19.03 12.84 4.62
CA GLY A 89 20.40 12.64 5.11
C GLY A 89 21.40 13.76 4.75
N GLY A 90 21.07 14.58 3.75
CA GLY A 90 21.96 15.65 3.27
C GLY A 90 22.19 16.79 4.28
N GLU A 91 21.25 17.02 5.20
CA GLU A 91 21.40 18.09 6.22
C GLU A 91 22.14 17.61 7.47
N GLU A 92 21.97 16.34 7.87
CA GLU A 92 22.65 15.79 9.04
C GLU A 92 24.16 15.63 8.80
N ASP A 93 24.56 15.22 7.58
CA ASP A 93 25.96 15.17 7.16
C ASP A 93 26.59 16.57 7.02
N ALA A 94 25.83 17.55 6.53
CA ALA A 94 26.30 18.94 6.44
C ALA A 94 26.48 19.57 7.84
N VAL A 95 25.58 19.32 8.78
CA VAL A 95 25.67 19.81 10.17
C VAL A 95 26.79 19.11 10.95
N SER A 96 26.97 17.80 10.76
CA SER A 96 28.09 17.03 11.31
C SER A 96 29.44 17.54 10.81
N THR A 97 29.55 17.82 9.50
CA THR A 97 30.77 18.35 8.87
C THR A 97 31.05 19.79 9.32
N LEU A 98 30.00 20.63 9.46
CA LEU A 98 30.14 21.99 9.96
C LEU A 98 30.54 22.03 11.45
N LYS A 99 29.96 21.16 12.29
CA LYS A 99 30.36 21.06 13.71
C LYS A 99 31.82 20.65 13.86
N LYS A 100 32.28 19.65 13.09
CA LYS A 100 33.70 19.24 13.07
C LYS A 100 34.64 20.34 12.56
N ALA A 101 34.18 21.22 11.67
CA ALA A 101 34.97 22.34 11.16
C ALA A 101 35.03 23.55 12.11
N VAL A 102 34.07 23.69 13.03
CA VAL A 102 34.02 24.76 14.04
C VAL A 102 34.75 24.35 15.34
N GLU A 103 34.90 23.05 15.58
CA GLU A 103 35.62 22.50 16.74
C GLU A 103 37.12 22.19 16.46
N SER A 104 37.61 22.46 15.25
CA SER A 104 39.03 22.37 14.86
C SER A 104 39.65 23.75 14.64
#